data_AF-E2RTX4-F1
#
_entry.id   AF-E2RTX4-F1
#
_cell.length_a   1.000
_cell.length_b   1.000
_cell.length_c   1.000
_cell.angle_alpha   90.00
_cell.angle_beta   90.00
_cell.angle_gamma   90.00
#
_symmetry.space_group_name_H-M   'P 1'
#
loop_
_entity.id
_entity.type
_entity.pdbx_description
1 polymer ?
#
loop_
_entity_poly.entity_id
_entity_poly.type
_entity_poly.pdbx_seq_one_letter_code
_entity_poly.pdbx_strand_id
1 'polypeptide(L)'
;MLIGFLLVCATVLAKHNEKGSSANCNTPNCRDCTNPKAENEACTDCDPAYVLNGGQCVEKACNTPNCKACDNPKTDNEVCTACDPAYVLNGGQCVEKACNTPNCKACDNPKTDNEVCTACDPAYVLNGGQCVEKACNTPNCKACDNPKTDNEVCTKCNDGDYLTPTNQCVPDCTAISGYYGDSDKKCKACNPECAECVGPANNQCTACPVGKMLQYTDTNTPVNGGTCMDQCSVSSTNDGCAECGAQIGGTAYCSKCKNTQQAPLNGNCAASSRVAFCATITSGACTKCNEGYFLKDGGCYQTDRQPGKQVCSSAQGGTCQTCANGLQAQGGACGECHSTCATCSTAGDPNKCKTCATGYYKENGDDTTAGLCKKCSEKISGCKQCVSSSGSSVICLESEVGTGGSVNKSGLSTGAIAGISVAVVVVVGGLVGFLCWWFVCRGKA
;
A
#
# COMPACT_ATOMS: atom_id res chain seq x y z
N MET A 1 -79.29 25.78 -22.65
CA MET A 1 -80.11 26.83 -23.32
C MET A 1 -79.36 27.22 -24.57
N LEU A 2 -79.70 26.59 -25.69
CA LEU A 2 -80.66 27.10 -26.69
C LEU A 2 -80.11 28.34 -27.41
N ILE A 3 -79.68 28.19 -28.67
CA ILE A 3 -80.45 28.49 -29.89
C ILE A 3 -80.43 29.98 -30.25
N GLY A 4 -80.07 30.29 -31.50
CA GLY A 4 -80.62 31.43 -32.24
C GLY A 4 -79.59 32.19 -33.06
N PHE A 5 -79.46 31.99 -34.38
CA PHE A 5 -80.37 32.38 -35.48
C PHE A 5 -79.78 33.57 -36.27
N LEU A 6 -79.06 33.26 -37.37
CA LEU A 6 -79.35 33.61 -38.77
C LEU A 6 -79.95 35.00 -39.14
N LEU A 7 -79.45 35.52 -40.30
CA LEU A 7 -79.95 36.60 -41.20
C LEU A 7 -79.49 38.05 -40.84
N VAL A 8 -78.89 38.90 -41.71
CA VAL A 8 -79.22 39.33 -43.09
C VAL A 8 -78.06 40.16 -43.74
N CYS A 9 -77.86 40.03 -45.07
CA CYS A 9 -77.38 40.96 -46.14
C CYS A 9 -76.38 42.11 -45.85
N ALA A 10 -75.61 42.66 -46.80
CA ALA A 10 -75.16 42.40 -48.17
C ALA A 10 -74.15 43.54 -48.48
N THR A 11 -73.36 43.39 -49.54
CA THR A 11 -72.58 44.44 -50.24
C THR A 11 -71.40 45.10 -49.50
N VAL A 12 -70.18 44.57 -49.72
CA VAL A 12 -68.99 45.40 -49.99
C VAL A 12 -68.14 44.71 -51.06
N LEU A 13 -68.29 45.15 -52.31
CA LEU A 13 -67.35 44.94 -53.42
C LEU A 13 -66.88 46.34 -53.86
N ALA A 14 -65.73 46.77 -53.36
CA ALA A 14 -64.82 47.77 -53.94
C ALA A 14 -63.55 47.81 -53.05
N LYS A 15 -62.50 47.06 -53.41
CA LYS A 15 -61.30 47.53 -54.14
C LYS A 15 -60.45 48.56 -53.37
N HIS A 16 -59.30 48.11 -52.85
CA HIS A 16 -57.95 48.59 -53.18
C HIS A 16 -56.96 47.45 -52.81
N ASN A 17 -56.36 46.76 -53.79
CA ASN A 17 -55.05 47.02 -54.40
C ASN A 17 -53.90 46.76 -53.38
N GLU A 18 -52.92 45.86 -53.55
CA GLU A 18 -52.42 45.08 -54.69
C GLU A 18 -51.84 43.74 -54.21
N LYS A 19 -52.12 42.66 -54.94
CA LYS A 19 -51.18 41.56 -55.07
C LYS A 19 -50.14 42.00 -56.11
N GLY A 20 -48.99 42.47 -55.65
CA GLY A 20 -47.79 42.61 -56.48
C GLY A 20 -47.00 41.32 -56.47
N SER A 21 -47.00 40.61 -57.60
CA SER A 21 -46.11 39.48 -57.86
C SER A 21 -44.71 40.00 -58.19
N SER A 22 -43.69 39.52 -57.47
CA SER A 22 -42.25 39.53 -57.80
C SER A 22 -41.59 40.91 -58.06
N ALA A 23 -41.22 41.62 -56.99
CA ALA A 23 -40.14 42.60 -57.10
C ALA A 23 -38.81 41.85 -57.12
N ASN A 24 -38.31 41.51 -58.32
CA ASN A 24 -36.95 40.97 -58.45
C ASN A 24 -35.97 42.09 -58.05
N CYS A 25 -35.48 42.05 -56.81
CA CYS A 25 -34.37 42.84 -56.33
C CYS A 25 -33.13 42.54 -57.20
N ASN A 26 -32.35 43.56 -57.55
CA ASN A 26 -31.07 43.38 -58.24
C ASN A 26 -30.01 42.82 -57.28
N THR A 27 -30.17 43.04 -55.97
CA THR A 27 -29.27 42.52 -54.94
C THR A 27 -29.33 41.00 -54.89
N PRO A 28 -28.21 40.28 -55.11
CA PRO A 28 -28.19 38.82 -55.09
C PRO A 28 -28.67 38.25 -53.74
N ASN A 29 -29.50 37.21 -53.80
CA ASN A 29 -30.05 36.50 -52.64
C ASN A 29 -30.88 37.39 -51.66
N CYS A 30 -31.37 38.53 -52.16
CA CYS A 30 -32.28 39.41 -51.43
C CYS A 30 -33.73 39.01 -51.70
N ARG A 31 -34.47 38.71 -50.65
CA ARG A 31 -35.88 38.34 -50.71
C ARG A 31 -36.77 39.57 -50.81
N ASP A 32 -36.52 40.56 -49.96
CA ASP A 32 -37.29 41.80 -49.89
C ASP A 32 -36.36 43.00 -49.89
N CYS A 33 -36.65 44.00 -50.74
CA CYS A 33 -35.87 45.23 -50.87
C CYS A 33 -36.78 46.46 -50.98
N THR A 34 -36.21 47.62 -50.64
CA THR A 34 -36.79 48.93 -50.93
C THR A 34 -36.31 49.41 -52.30
N ASN A 35 -37.17 50.13 -53.03
CA ASN A 35 -36.89 50.70 -54.36
C ASN A 35 -36.30 49.67 -55.36
N PRO A 36 -36.99 48.55 -55.64
CA PRO A 36 -36.49 47.48 -56.50
C PRO A 36 -36.11 48.01 -57.89
N LYS A 37 -34.93 47.61 -58.38
CA LYS A 37 -34.37 47.97 -59.70
C LYS A 37 -33.99 49.45 -59.88
N ALA A 38 -33.90 50.21 -58.80
CA ALA A 38 -33.38 51.59 -58.81
C ALA A 38 -31.92 51.64 -58.35
N GLU A 39 -31.23 52.77 -58.63
CA GLU A 39 -29.85 53.00 -58.18
C GLU A 39 -29.70 53.04 -56.65
N ASN A 40 -30.79 53.29 -55.92
CA ASN A 40 -30.86 53.33 -54.46
C ASN A 40 -31.62 52.13 -53.86
N GLU A 41 -31.61 50.99 -54.54
CA GLU A 41 -32.15 49.74 -54.00
C GLU A 41 -31.42 49.35 -52.70
N ALA A 42 -32.17 49.04 -51.63
CA ALA A 42 -31.59 48.52 -50.39
C ALA A 42 -32.31 47.26 -49.94
N CYS A 43 -31.56 46.18 -49.75
CA CYS A 43 -32.10 44.92 -49.27
C CYS A 43 -32.53 45.05 -47.80
N THR A 44 -33.73 44.60 -47.50
CA THR A 44 -34.32 44.61 -46.14
C THR A 44 -34.47 43.21 -45.56
N ASP A 45 -34.53 42.18 -46.41
CA ASP A 45 -34.60 40.80 -45.98
C ASP A 45 -33.93 39.87 -46.99
N CYS A 46 -33.23 38.85 -46.49
CA CYS A 46 -32.44 37.94 -47.29
C CYS A 46 -33.11 36.58 -47.43
N ASP A 47 -32.68 35.82 -48.44
CA ASP A 47 -33.06 34.42 -48.55
C ASP A 47 -32.65 33.62 -47.29
N PRO A 48 -33.36 32.53 -46.92
CA PRO A 48 -33.16 31.82 -45.64
C PRO A 48 -31.73 31.33 -45.36
N ALA A 49 -30.88 31.20 -46.39
CA ALA A 49 -29.47 30.80 -46.28
C ALA A 49 -28.50 31.98 -46.10
N TYR A 50 -29.00 33.22 -46.02
CA TYR A 50 -28.21 34.46 -46.00
C TYR A 50 -28.63 35.37 -44.84
N VAL A 51 -27.73 36.25 -44.41
CA VAL A 51 -27.98 37.27 -43.39
C VAL A 51 -27.66 38.65 -43.94
N LEU A 52 -28.43 39.66 -43.53
CA LEU A 52 -28.25 41.02 -43.99
C LEU A 52 -27.06 41.67 -43.27
N ASN A 53 -26.04 42.09 -44.02
CA ASN A 53 -24.89 42.84 -43.52
C ASN A 53 -24.58 44.00 -44.45
N GLY A 54 -24.65 45.24 -43.94
CA GLY A 54 -24.34 46.44 -44.72
C GLY A 54 -25.21 46.64 -45.97
N GLY A 55 -26.44 46.12 -46.00
CA GLY A 55 -27.34 46.17 -47.16
C GLY A 55 -27.13 45.07 -48.20
N GLN A 56 -26.18 44.15 -47.97
CA GLN A 56 -25.94 42.97 -48.80
C GLN A 56 -26.30 41.68 -48.06
N CYS A 57 -26.71 40.65 -48.80
CA CYS A 57 -27.00 39.32 -48.24
C CYS A 57 -25.74 38.44 -48.30
N VAL A 58 -25.14 38.18 -47.14
CA VAL A 58 -23.97 37.28 -47.02
C VAL A 58 -24.42 35.90 -46.57
N GLU A 59 -23.80 34.85 -47.10
CA GLU A 59 -24.21 33.48 -46.79
C GLU A 59 -23.99 33.19 -45.30
N LYS A 60 -24.95 32.51 -44.67
CA LYS A 60 -24.96 32.22 -43.23
C LYS A 60 -23.89 31.21 -42.81
N ALA A 61 -23.29 30.50 -43.76
CA ALA A 61 -22.22 29.55 -43.49
C ALA A 61 -20.94 30.27 -43.04
N CYS A 62 -20.36 29.82 -41.93
CA CYS A 62 -19.13 30.36 -41.36
C CYS A 62 -17.89 29.92 -42.15
N ASN A 63 -16.88 30.79 -42.23
CA ASN A 63 -15.56 30.43 -42.75
C ASN A 63 -14.69 29.71 -41.69
N THR A 64 -14.96 29.95 -40.41
CA THR A 64 -14.24 29.35 -39.29
C THR A 64 -14.44 27.83 -39.27
N PRO A 65 -13.37 27.01 -39.36
CA PRO A 65 -13.49 25.56 -39.36
C PRO A 65 -14.22 25.04 -38.11
N ASN A 66 -15.11 24.07 -38.30
CA ASN A 66 -15.90 23.42 -37.24
C ASN A 66 -16.78 24.37 -36.41
N CYS A 67 -17.07 25.55 -36.97
CA CYS A 67 -17.98 26.52 -36.39
C CYS A 67 -19.41 26.27 -36.89
N LYS A 68 -20.30 25.95 -35.96
CA LYS A 68 -21.72 25.69 -36.24
C LYS A 68 -22.53 26.98 -36.38
N ALA A 69 -22.17 28.01 -35.61
CA ALA A 69 -22.79 29.33 -35.68
C ALA A 69 -21.77 30.43 -35.39
N CYS A 70 -21.85 31.52 -36.14
CA CYS A 70 -20.97 32.67 -36.05
C CYS A 70 -21.75 33.97 -36.25
N ASP A 71 -21.18 35.05 -35.73
CA ASP A 71 -21.57 36.41 -36.04
C ASP A 71 -20.72 36.92 -37.22
N ASN A 72 -21.31 37.77 -38.08
CA ASN A 72 -20.67 38.34 -39.28
C ASN A 72 -20.03 37.29 -40.21
N PRO A 73 -20.78 36.29 -40.68
CA PRO A 73 -20.25 35.20 -41.50
C PRO A 73 -19.58 35.72 -42.78
N LYS A 74 -18.47 35.09 -43.15
CA LYS A 74 -17.68 35.39 -44.37
C LYS A 74 -17.08 36.80 -44.43
N THR A 75 -16.84 37.42 -43.28
CA THR A 75 -16.16 38.72 -43.18
C THR A 75 -14.84 38.60 -42.41
N ASP A 76 -13.99 39.63 -42.51
CA ASP A 76 -12.73 39.71 -41.74
C ASP A 76 -12.96 39.78 -40.21
N ASN A 77 -14.18 40.08 -39.76
CA ASN A 77 -14.59 40.16 -38.36
C ASN A 77 -15.55 39.04 -37.96
N GLU A 78 -15.49 37.88 -38.61
CA GLU A 78 -16.28 36.70 -38.24
C GLU A 78 -15.89 36.22 -36.83
N VAL A 79 -16.89 35.99 -35.96
CA VAL A 79 -16.67 35.46 -34.60
C VAL A 79 -17.50 34.21 -34.41
N CYS A 80 -16.87 33.07 -34.15
CA CYS A 80 -17.61 31.85 -33.85
C CYS A 80 -18.29 31.95 -32.48
N THR A 81 -19.59 31.65 -32.42
CA THR A 81 -20.39 31.70 -31.20
C THR A 81 -20.85 30.32 -30.74
N ALA A 82 -20.86 29.32 -31.63
CA ALA A 82 -21.09 27.92 -31.29
C ALA A 82 -20.29 26.98 -32.20
N CYS A 83 -19.67 25.98 -31.60
CA CYS A 83 -18.89 24.96 -32.30
C CYS A 83 -19.71 23.70 -32.61
N ASP A 84 -19.20 22.89 -33.53
CA ASP A 84 -19.71 21.54 -33.75
C ASP A 84 -19.57 20.66 -32.50
N PRO A 85 -20.38 19.59 -32.33
CA PRO A 85 -20.45 18.82 -31.08
C PRO A 85 -19.14 18.21 -30.57
N ALA A 86 -18.16 18.00 -31.46
CA ALA A 86 -16.84 17.47 -31.13
C ALA A 86 -15.82 18.56 -30.72
N TYR A 87 -16.22 19.83 -30.67
CA TYR A 87 -15.35 20.98 -30.46
C TYR A 87 -15.88 21.90 -29.35
N VAL A 88 -14.98 22.65 -28.74
CA VAL A 88 -15.28 23.66 -27.70
C VAL A 88 -14.75 25.02 -28.13
N LEU A 89 -15.48 26.08 -27.75
CA LEU A 89 -15.13 27.44 -28.12
C LEU A 89 -14.01 27.96 -27.21
N ASN A 90 -12.90 28.38 -27.80
CA ASN A 90 -11.79 29.02 -27.11
C ASN A 90 -11.31 30.22 -27.94
N GLY A 91 -11.45 31.44 -27.39
CA GLY A 91 -11.00 32.66 -28.06
C GLY A 91 -11.62 32.94 -29.44
N GLY A 92 -12.87 32.49 -29.67
CA GLY A 92 -13.55 32.64 -30.96
C GLY A 92 -13.22 31.54 -31.99
N GLN A 93 -12.36 30.58 -31.63
CA GLN A 93 -12.02 29.41 -32.45
C GLN A 93 -12.56 28.12 -31.83
N CYS A 94 -12.83 27.12 -32.67
CA CYS A 94 -13.30 25.81 -32.24
C CYS A 94 -12.14 24.82 -32.13
N VAL A 95 -11.78 24.43 -30.91
CA VAL A 95 -10.74 23.42 -30.64
C VAL A 95 -11.36 22.07 -30.35
N GLU A 96 -10.70 20.98 -30.75
CA GLU A 96 -11.21 19.63 -30.57
C GLU A 96 -11.39 19.34 -29.07
N LYS A 97 -12.51 18.71 -28.69
CA LYS A 97 -12.83 18.37 -27.30
C LYS A 97 -11.95 17.25 -26.73
N ALA A 98 -11.28 16.49 -27.59
CA ALA A 98 -10.39 15.41 -27.18
C ALA A 98 -9.15 15.96 -26.47
N CYS A 99 -8.75 15.32 -25.37
CA CYS A 99 -7.57 15.71 -24.62
C CYS A 99 -6.29 15.23 -25.31
N ASN A 100 -5.17 15.92 -25.09
CA ASN A 100 -3.82 15.46 -25.43
C ASN A 100 -3.25 14.52 -24.35
N THR A 101 -3.67 14.70 -23.10
CA THR A 101 -3.21 13.91 -21.95
C THR A 101 -3.61 12.44 -22.11
N PRO A 102 -2.66 11.48 -22.10
CA PRO A 102 -2.98 10.06 -22.23
C PRO A 102 -3.93 9.57 -21.13
N ASN A 103 -4.91 8.74 -21.50
CA ASN A 103 -5.92 8.17 -20.60
C ASN A 103 -6.78 9.22 -19.86
N CYS A 104 -6.81 10.46 -20.38
CA CYS A 104 -7.65 11.52 -19.88
C CYS A 104 -9.01 11.49 -20.58
N LYS A 105 -10.06 11.22 -19.82
CA LYS A 105 -11.44 11.17 -20.30
C LYS A 105 -12.04 12.57 -20.46
N ALA A 106 -11.67 13.50 -19.59
CA ALA A 106 -12.14 14.89 -19.63
C ALA A 106 -11.05 15.84 -19.15
N CYS A 107 -10.93 16.99 -19.82
CA CYS A 107 -9.95 18.02 -19.54
C CYS A 107 -10.53 19.41 -19.76
N ASP A 108 -9.94 20.40 -19.10
CA ASP A 108 -10.11 21.81 -19.38
C ASP A 108 -9.05 22.26 -20.41
N ASN A 109 -9.41 23.22 -21.26
CA ASN A 109 -8.55 23.75 -22.34
C ASN A 109 -7.92 22.66 -23.23
N PRO A 110 -8.73 21.76 -23.84
CA PRO A 110 -8.22 20.65 -24.62
C PRO A 110 -7.33 21.13 -25.78
N LYS A 111 -6.29 20.35 -26.10
CA LYS A 111 -5.34 20.62 -27.19
C LYS A 111 -4.53 21.92 -27.03
N THR A 112 -4.40 22.46 -25.82
CA THR A 112 -3.58 23.65 -25.54
C THR A 112 -2.41 23.34 -24.60
N ASP A 113 -1.44 24.25 -24.52
CA ASP A 113 -0.31 24.14 -23.58
C ASP A 113 -0.75 24.20 -22.09
N ASN A 114 -1.96 24.69 -21.83
CA ASN A 114 -2.55 24.80 -20.49
C ASN A 114 -3.69 23.79 -20.28
N GLU A 115 -3.66 22.65 -20.99
CA GLU A 115 -4.61 21.55 -20.79
C GLU A 115 -4.49 20.98 -19.37
N VAL A 116 -5.61 20.83 -18.68
CA VAL A 116 -5.67 20.23 -17.34
C VAL A 116 -6.62 19.04 -17.36
N CYS A 117 -6.12 17.84 -17.12
CA CYS A 117 -6.99 16.67 -16.99
C CYS A 117 -7.82 16.74 -15.71
N THR A 118 -9.14 16.61 -15.84
CA THR A 118 -10.09 16.69 -14.71
C THR A 118 -10.73 15.34 -14.40
N ALA A 119 -10.74 14.41 -15.37
CA ALA A 119 -11.19 13.04 -15.15
C ALA A 119 -10.41 12.05 -16.01
N CYS A 120 -10.00 10.94 -15.40
CA CYS A 120 -9.30 9.85 -16.07
C CYS A 120 -10.24 8.75 -16.57
N ASP A 121 -9.73 7.91 -17.46
CA ASP A 121 -10.39 6.67 -17.83
C ASP A 121 -10.56 5.73 -16.63
N PRO A 122 -11.54 4.79 -16.64
CA PRO A 122 -11.91 3.99 -15.46
C PRO A 122 -10.78 3.18 -14.81
N ALA A 123 -9.72 2.84 -15.56
CA ALA A 123 -8.55 2.11 -15.06
C ALA A 123 -7.46 3.01 -14.46
N TYR A 124 -7.67 4.33 -14.43
CA TYR A 124 -6.68 5.32 -14.05
C TYR A 124 -7.19 6.28 -12.98
N VAL A 125 -6.28 6.85 -12.20
CA VAL A 125 -6.55 7.85 -11.17
C VAL A 125 -5.75 9.12 -11.43
N LEU A 126 -6.32 10.27 -11.12
CA LEU A 126 -5.69 11.56 -11.34
C LEU A 126 -4.64 11.82 -10.26
N ASN A 127 -3.38 12.02 -10.66
CA ASN A 127 -2.27 12.39 -9.79
C ASN A 127 -1.45 13.50 -10.47
N GLY A 128 -1.44 14.69 -9.87
CA GLY A 128 -0.68 15.83 -10.40
C GLY A 128 -1.09 16.28 -11.81
N GLY A 129 -2.36 16.11 -12.20
CA GLY A 129 -2.86 16.43 -13.54
C GLY A 129 -2.64 15.32 -14.58
N GLN A 130 -1.99 14.21 -14.21
CA GLN A 130 -1.78 13.04 -15.06
C GLN A 130 -2.63 11.86 -14.61
N CYS A 131 -2.99 10.98 -15.54
CA CYS A 131 -3.74 9.77 -15.26
C CYS A 131 -2.79 8.58 -15.10
N VAL A 132 -2.64 8.08 -13.87
CA VAL A 132 -1.80 6.92 -13.54
C VAL A 132 -2.66 5.67 -13.36
N GLU A 133 -2.15 4.51 -13.79
CA GLU A 133 -2.90 3.26 -13.70
C GLU A 133 -3.25 2.93 -12.24
N LYS A 134 -4.48 2.48 -11.99
CA LYS A 134 -4.98 2.17 -10.64
C LYS A 134 -4.31 0.93 -10.02
N ALA A 135 -3.66 0.10 -10.83
CA ALA A 135 -3.03 -1.13 -10.37
C ALA A 135 -1.80 -0.84 -9.48
N CYS A 136 -1.75 -1.44 -8.30
CA CYS A 136 -0.63 -1.30 -7.38
C CYS A 136 0.60 -2.07 -7.88
N ASN A 137 1.79 -1.65 -7.45
CA ASN A 137 3.06 -2.38 -7.61
C ASN A 137 3.31 -3.33 -6.45
N THR A 138 2.81 -3.00 -5.26
CA THR A 138 2.98 -3.78 -4.03
C THR A 138 2.32 -5.16 -4.22
N PRO A 139 3.09 -6.26 -4.10
CA PRO A 139 2.54 -7.61 -4.23
C PRO A 139 1.37 -7.83 -3.28
N ASN A 140 0.33 -8.50 -3.78
CA ASN A 140 -0.89 -8.78 -3.03
C ASN A 140 -1.66 -7.55 -2.50
N CYS A 141 -1.37 -6.36 -3.02
CA CYS A 141 -2.11 -5.14 -2.68
C CYS A 141 -3.36 -4.96 -3.55
N LYS A 142 -4.52 -4.87 -2.92
CA LYS A 142 -5.84 -4.68 -3.55
C LYS A 142 -6.17 -3.21 -3.79
N ALA A 143 -5.75 -2.33 -2.88
CA ALA A 143 -5.91 -0.90 -3.00
C ALA A 143 -4.70 -0.17 -2.39
N CYS A 144 -4.25 0.89 -3.06
CA CYS A 144 -3.11 1.69 -2.67
C CYS A 144 -3.34 3.16 -3.00
N ASP A 145 -2.62 4.01 -2.28
CA ASP A 145 -2.44 5.41 -2.61
C ASP A 145 -1.17 5.58 -3.47
N ASN A 146 -1.18 6.55 -4.38
CA ASN A 146 -0.09 6.83 -5.33
C ASN A 146 0.35 5.60 -6.14
N PRO A 147 -0.57 4.90 -6.83
CA PRO A 147 -0.26 3.67 -7.54
C PRO A 147 0.82 3.91 -8.61
N LYS A 148 1.65 2.89 -8.85
CA LYS A 148 2.73 2.93 -9.85
C LYS A 148 3.83 3.98 -9.60
N THR A 149 3.93 4.53 -8.39
CA THR A 149 4.97 5.50 -8.02
C THR A 149 5.92 4.95 -6.97
N ASP A 150 7.06 5.61 -6.77
CA ASP A 150 8.03 5.27 -5.71
C ASP A 150 7.47 5.47 -4.30
N ASN A 151 6.43 6.31 -4.15
CA ASN A 151 5.76 6.61 -2.89
C ASN A 151 4.40 5.90 -2.78
N GLU A 152 4.25 4.74 -3.46
CA GLU A 152 3.06 3.91 -3.34
C GLU A 152 2.89 3.40 -1.91
N VAL A 153 1.67 3.52 -1.38
CA VAL A 153 1.30 3.05 -0.05
C VAL A 153 0.14 2.08 -0.17
N CYS A 154 0.34 0.81 0.15
CA CYS A 154 -0.77 -0.13 0.19
C CYS A 154 -1.70 0.20 1.38
N THR A 155 -2.99 0.33 1.11
CA THR A 155 -4.02 0.63 2.12
C THR A 155 -4.91 -0.57 2.39
N LYS A 156 -4.97 -1.54 1.45
CA LYS A 156 -5.73 -2.77 1.60
C LYS A 156 -5.08 -3.92 0.84
N CYS A 157 -4.88 -5.04 1.52
CA CYS A 157 -4.39 -6.28 0.91
C CYS A 157 -5.52 -7.09 0.24
N ASN A 158 -5.11 -8.07 -0.56
CA ASN A 158 -5.99 -9.09 -1.09
C ASN A 158 -6.66 -9.90 0.03
N ASP A 159 -7.78 -10.53 -0.31
CA ASP A 159 -8.54 -11.30 0.67
C ASP A 159 -7.71 -12.53 1.10
N GLY A 160 -7.44 -12.64 2.41
CA GLY A 160 -6.58 -13.68 2.98
C GLY A 160 -5.27 -13.14 3.56
N ASP A 161 -4.80 -12.00 3.07
CA ASP A 161 -3.56 -11.36 3.52
C ASP A 161 -3.79 -10.30 4.61
N TYR A 162 -2.71 -9.91 5.27
CA TYR A 162 -2.66 -8.91 6.33
C TYR A 162 -1.72 -7.76 5.96
N LEU A 163 -2.16 -6.54 6.26
CA LEU A 163 -1.36 -5.33 6.07
C LEU A 163 -0.35 -5.17 7.21
N THR A 164 0.93 -5.09 6.88
CA THR A 164 2.02 -4.87 7.85
C THR A 164 2.14 -3.40 8.26
N PRO A 165 2.87 -3.08 9.34
CA PRO A 165 3.19 -1.70 9.73
C PRO A 165 3.87 -0.86 8.63
N THR A 166 4.55 -1.50 7.68
CA THR A 166 5.24 -0.88 6.54
C THR A 166 4.42 -0.91 5.23
N ASN A 167 3.11 -1.13 5.34
CA ASN A 167 2.18 -1.17 4.22
C ASN A 167 2.49 -2.27 3.18
N GLN A 168 3.00 -3.41 3.65
CA GLN A 168 3.21 -4.61 2.83
C GLN A 168 2.09 -5.61 3.10
N CYS A 169 1.90 -6.56 2.21
CA CYS A 169 0.89 -7.60 2.36
C CYS A 169 1.55 -8.96 2.58
N VAL A 170 1.25 -9.59 3.72
CA VAL A 170 1.77 -10.92 4.09
C VAL A 170 0.62 -11.88 4.39
N PRO A 171 0.75 -13.18 4.08
CA PRO A 171 -0.30 -14.16 4.34
C PRO A 171 -0.45 -14.48 5.84
N ASP A 172 0.64 -14.32 6.60
CA ASP A 172 0.67 -14.56 8.05
C ASP A 172 1.55 -13.50 8.72
N CYS A 173 1.02 -12.88 9.77
CA CYS A 173 1.72 -11.87 10.56
C CYS A 173 2.84 -12.44 11.43
N THR A 174 2.89 -13.77 11.65
CA THR A 174 4.01 -14.43 12.33
C THR A 174 5.32 -14.35 11.53
N ALA A 175 5.26 -13.91 10.27
CA ALA A 175 6.44 -13.48 9.51
C ALA A 175 7.16 -12.27 10.15
N ILE A 176 6.48 -11.54 11.05
CA ILE A 176 7.04 -10.48 11.87
C ILE A 176 7.01 -10.98 13.33
N SER A 177 8.19 -11.19 13.91
CA SER A 177 8.32 -11.62 15.30
C SER A 177 7.66 -10.60 16.22
N GLY A 178 6.80 -11.08 17.13
CA GLY A 178 6.05 -10.26 18.07
C GLY A 178 4.79 -9.62 17.49
N TYR A 179 4.26 -10.12 16.37
CA TYR A 179 3.01 -9.66 15.77
C TYR A 179 2.00 -10.79 15.58
N TYR A 180 0.72 -10.43 15.62
CA TYR A 180 -0.40 -11.34 15.31
C TYR A 180 -1.30 -10.70 14.25
N GLY A 181 -2.04 -11.55 13.52
CA GLY A 181 -3.05 -11.10 12.56
C GLY A 181 -4.37 -10.81 13.26
N ASP A 182 -4.83 -9.56 13.20
CA ASP A 182 -6.10 -9.16 13.81
C ASP A 182 -7.28 -9.24 12.83
N SER A 183 -8.49 -9.19 13.38
CA SER A 183 -9.76 -9.22 12.67
C SER A 183 -9.92 -8.12 11.59
N ASP A 184 -9.20 -7.00 11.73
CA ASP A 184 -9.17 -5.90 10.76
C ASP A 184 -8.20 -6.11 9.59
N LYS A 185 -7.63 -7.33 9.45
CA LYS A 185 -6.66 -7.70 8.41
C LYS A 185 -5.39 -6.86 8.44
N LYS A 186 -4.94 -6.52 9.65
CA LYS A 186 -3.65 -5.88 9.90
C LYS A 186 -2.81 -6.73 10.85
N CYS A 187 -1.49 -6.63 10.71
CA CYS A 187 -0.56 -7.14 11.69
C CYS A 187 -0.44 -6.16 12.85
N LYS A 188 -0.71 -6.63 14.06
CA LYS A 188 -0.62 -5.84 15.29
C LYS A 188 0.41 -6.43 16.23
N ALA A 189 1.13 -5.56 16.91
CA ALA A 189 2.12 -5.97 17.90
C ALA A 189 1.43 -6.71 19.06
N CYS A 190 2.12 -7.71 19.58
CA CYS A 190 1.72 -8.43 20.78
C CYS A 190 1.69 -7.52 22.01
N ASN A 191 1.01 -7.99 23.06
CA ASN A 191 1.14 -7.37 24.38
C ASN A 191 2.63 -7.31 24.79
N PRO A 192 3.14 -6.21 25.38
CA PRO A 192 4.54 -6.09 25.78
C PRO A 192 5.04 -7.18 26.74
N GLU A 193 4.14 -7.85 27.48
CA GLU A 193 4.48 -8.98 28.34
C GLU A 193 4.77 -10.28 27.55
N CYS A 194 4.38 -10.34 26.28
CA CYS A 194 4.59 -11.48 25.39
C CYS A 194 5.76 -11.23 24.43
N ALA A 195 6.56 -12.26 24.16
CA ALA A 195 7.51 -12.23 23.05
C ALA A 195 6.82 -12.60 21.72
N GLU A 196 5.89 -13.56 21.76
CA GLU A 196 5.03 -13.96 20.64
C GLU A 196 3.61 -14.20 21.19
N CYS A 197 2.58 -14.04 20.37
CA CYS A 197 1.19 -14.13 20.81
C CYS A 197 0.24 -14.66 19.73
N VAL A 198 -0.95 -15.09 20.15
CA VAL A 198 -2.09 -15.37 19.25
C VAL A 198 -3.14 -14.25 19.25
N GLY A 199 -2.96 -13.23 20.06
CA GLY A 199 -3.91 -12.15 20.23
C GLY A 199 -3.40 -11.02 21.13
N PRO A 200 -4.22 -9.98 21.36
CA PRO A 200 -3.79 -8.75 22.03
C PRO A 200 -3.60 -8.87 23.54
N ALA A 201 -4.18 -9.88 24.20
CA ALA A 201 -4.18 -9.97 25.65
C ALA A 201 -2.87 -10.56 26.22
N ASN A 202 -2.52 -10.14 27.43
CA ASN A 202 -1.33 -10.63 28.15
C ASN A 202 -1.40 -12.11 28.57
N ASN A 203 -2.56 -12.77 28.39
CA ASN A 203 -2.78 -14.20 28.62
C ASN A 203 -2.91 -14.99 27.31
N GLN A 204 -2.56 -14.38 26.18
CA GLN A 204 -2.56 -14.99 24.84
C GLN A 204 -1.12 -15.13 24.30
N CYS A 205 -0.12 -15.15 25.18
CA CYS A 205 1.28 -15.32 24.79
C CYS A 205 1.56 -16.76 24.33
N THR A 206 2.33 -16.94 23.26
CA THR A 206 2.82 -18.25 22.78
C THR A 206 4.32 -18.45 23.00
N ALA A 207 5.01 -17.34 23.31
CA ALA A 207 6.36 -17.29 23.82
C ALA A 207 6.51 -16.09 24.77
N CYS A 208 7.41 -16.22 25.73
CA CYS A 208 7.68 -15.19 26.73
C CYS A 208 9.05 -14.57 26.50
N PRO A 209 9.26 -13.31 26.94
CA PRO A 209 10.58 -12.70 26.97
C PRO A 209 11.57 -13.56 27.76
N VAL A 210 12.86 -13.42 27.44
CA VAL A 210 13.95 -14.09 28.15
C VAL A 210 13.86 -13.81 29.65
N GLY A 211 13.99 -14.85 30.47
CA GLY A 211 13.84 -14.77 31.93
C GLY A 211 12.39 -14.89 32.42
N LYS A 212 11.42 -15.17 31.53
CA LYS A 212 10.03 -15.48 31.88
C LYS A 212 9.58 -16.83 31.30
N MET A 213 8.70 -17.51 32.03
CA MET A 213 8.13 -18.81 31.68
C MET A 213 6.68 -18.68 31.24
N LEU A 214 6.27 -19.45 30.22
CA LEU A 214 4.88 -19.48 29.79
C LEU A 214 4.05 -20.40 30.68
N GLN A 215 3.01 -19.86 31.30
CA GLN A 215 1.94 -20.61 31.94
C GLN A 215 0.71 -20.63 31.04
N TYR A 216 0.40 -21.79 30.47
CA TYR A 216 -0.79 -21.97 29.63
C TYR A 216 -2.08 -21.68 30.39
N THR A 217 -3.00 -20.96 29.75
CA THR A 217 -4.34 -20.71 30.29
C THR A 217 -5.12 -22.01 30.46
N ASP A 218 -4.97 -22.92 29.49
CA ASP A 218 -5.46 -24.29 29.54
C ASP A 218 -4.42 -25.24 28.93
N THR A 219 -3.97 -26.22 29.72
CA THR A 219 -2.94 -27.19 29.32
C THR A 219 -3.39 -28.15 28.22
N ASN A 220 -4.70 -28.25 27.95
CA ASN A 220 -5.27 -29.06 26.88
C ASN A 220 -5.40 -28.29 25.56
N THR A 221 -5.37 -26.95 25.60
CA THR A 221 -5.44 -26.10 24.41
C THR A 221 -4.26 -25.12 24.33
N PRO A 222 -3.00 -25.61 24.20
CA PRO A 222 -1.80 -24.75 24.18
C PRO A 222 -1.78 -23.68 23.08
N VAL A 223 -2.55 -23.91 22.02
CA VAL A 223 -2.72 -23.00 20.88
C VAL A 223 -3.35 -21.66 21.28
N ASN A 224 -4.13 -21.62 22.37
CA ASN A 224 -4.72 -20.39 22.89
C ASN A 224 -3.71 -19.52 23.65
N GLY A 225 -2.50 -20.02 23.86
CA GLY A 225 -1.46 -19.33 24.60
C GLY A 225 -1.65 -19.34 26.12
N GLY A 226 -1.01 -18.38 26.77
CA GLY A 226 -0.96 -18.29 28.21
C GLY A 226 -0.38 -16.96 28.70
N THR A 227 -0.10 -16.92 30.00
CA THR A 227 0.48 -15.75 30.66
C THR A 227 1.97 -15.97 30.92
N CYS A 228 2.77 -14.92 30.76
CA CYS A 228 4.19 -14.96 31.09
C CYS A 228 4.41 -14.70 32.58
N MET A 229 4.94 -15.71 33.26
CA MET A 229 5.30 -15.69 34.67
C MET A 229 6.81 -15.54 34.84
N ASP A 230 7.26 -15.22 36.04
CA ASP A 230 8.69 -15.21 36.34
C ASP A 230 9.30 -16.60 36.13
N GLN A 231 10.58 -16.63 35.75
CA GLN A 231 11.33 -17.87 35.63
C GLN A 231 11.42 -18.66 36.95
N CYS A 232 11.93 -19.89 36.86
CA CYS A 232 12.05 -20.78 38.00
C CYS A 232 12.75 -20.10 39.18
N SER A 233 12.14 -20.23 40.36
CA SER A 233 12.72 -19.90 41.65
C SER A 233 12.81 -21.15 42.53
N VAL A 234 13.89 -21.25 43.32
CA VAL A 234 14.01 -22.32 44.32
C VAL A 234 12.90 -22.17 45.36
N SER A 235 12.10 -23.22 45.54
CA SER A 235 11.00 -23.23 46.50
C SER A 235 11.52 -23.20 47.94
N SER A 236 10.85 -22.48 48.83
CA SER A 236 11.12 -22.50 50.27
C SER A 236 10.45 -23.68 50.98
N THR A 237 9.42 -24.28 50.38
CA THR A 237 8.67 -25.41 50.95
C THR A 237 9.24 -26.74 50.46
N ASN A 238 8.68 -27.87 50.92
CA ASN A 238 9.06 -29.20 50.42
C ASN A 238 8.42 -29.55 49.06
N ASP A 239 7.57 -28.68 48.54
CA ASP A 239 6.89 -28.83 47.25
C ASP A 239 7.42 -27.78 46.27
N GLY A 240 7.61 -28.18 45.01
CA GLY A 240 8.25 -27.34 43.99
C GLY A 240 9.76 -27.54 43.83
N CYS A 241 10.41 -26.55 43.22
CA CYS A 241 11.75 -26.74 42.67
C CYS A 241 12.87 -26.65 43.71
N ALA A 242 13.82 -27.59 43.67
CA ALA A 242 15.05 -27.55 44.45
C ALA A 242 16.16 -26.79 43.72
N GLU A 243 16.28 -26.99 42.40
CA GLU A 243 17.34 -26.42 41.58
C GLU A 243 16.77 -25.93 40.24
N CYS A 244 17.01 -24.66 39.91
CA CYS A 244 16.62 -24.05 38.64
C CYS A 244 17.75 -24.12 37.60
N GLY A 245 18.26 -25.34 37.38
CA GLY A 245 19.46 -25.59 36.56
C GLY A 245 19.20 -25.77 35.06
N ALA A 246 17.93 -25.91 34.64
CA ALA A 246 17.61 -26.10 33.23
C ALA A 246 17.52 -24.75 32.53
N GLN A 247 18.51 -24.42 31.69
CA GLN A 247 18.54 -23.18 30.91
C GLN A 247 18.03 -23.46 29.50
N ILE A 248 16.88 -22.89 29.15
CA ILE A 248 16.24 -23.09 27.83
C ILE A 248 15.80 -21.72 27.30
N GLY A 249 16.32 -21.31 26.15
CA GLY A 249 15.99 -20.01 25.55
C GLY A 249 16.37 -18.80 26.42
N GLY A 250 17.37 -18.95 27.29
CA GLY A 250 17.77 -17.94 28.26
C GLY A 250 16.84 -17.81 29.48
N THR A 251 15.85 -18.68 29.63
CA THR A 251 14.96 -18.75 30.79
C THR A 251 15.35 -19.94 31.67
N ALA A 252 15.38 -19.74 32.98
CA ALA A 252 15.61 -20.80 33.96
C ALA A 252 14.33 -21.61 34.22
N TYR A 253 14.45 -22.93 34.17
CA TYR A 253 13.41 -23.91 34.47
C TYR A 253 13.87 -24.86 35.56
N CYS A 254 12.93 -25.58 36.19
CA CYS A 254 13.27 -26.55 37.20
C CYS A 254 14.03 -27.75 36.61
N SER A 255 15.21 -28.05 37.14
CA SER A 255 16.00 -29.25 36.80
C SER A 255 15.86 -30.36 37.85
N LYS A 256 15.37 -30.02 39.05
CA LYS A 256 15.22 -30.98 40.15
C LYS A 256 14.18 -30.52 41.16
N CYS A 257 13.30 -31.41 41.56
CA CYS A 257 12.25 -31.19 42.55
C CYS A 257 12.72 -31.48 43.97
N LYS A 258 12.18 -30.77 44.95
CA LYS A 258 12.46 -31.05 46.37
C LYS A 258 11.82 -32.36 46.83
N ASN A 259 10.58 -32.59 46.40
CA ASN A 259 9.93 -33.86 46.59
C ASN A 259 10.59 -34.91 45.69
N THR A 260 11.24 -35.90 46.30
CA THR A 260 12.01 -36.93 45.59
C THR A 260 11.15 -37.93 44.80
N GLN A 261 9.82 -37.90 44.99
CA GLN A 261 8.86 -38.69 44.21
C GLN A 261 8.29 -37.92 43.01
N GLN A 262 8.67 -36.65 42.85
CA GLN A 262 8.34 -35.82 41.69
C GLN A 262 9.56 -35.67 40.77
N ALA A 263 9.30 -35.23 39.54
CA ALA A 263 10.34 -34.78 38.63
C ALA A 263 9.85 -33.58 37.82
N PRO A 264 10.76 -32.80 37.18
CA PRO A 264 10.34 -31.71 36.32
C PRO A 264 9.66 -32.22 35.05
N LEU A 265 8.44 -31.74 34.83
CA LEU A 265 7.64 -31.88 33.62
C LEU A 265 7.47 -30.48 33.01
N ASN A 266 7.99 -30.29 31.80
CA ASN A 266 8.02 -28.99 31.12
C ASN A 266 8.55 -27.85 32.02
N GLY A 267 9.55 -28.16 32.85
CA GLY A 267 10.20 -27.21 33.75
C GLY A 267 9.49 -26.92 35.07
N ASN A 268 8.36 -27.57 35.36
CA ASN A 268 7.66 -27.50 36.65
C ASN A 268 7.64 -28.86 37.35
N CYS A 269 7.64 -28.88 38.69
CA CYS A 269 7.59 -30.14 39.43
C CYS A 269 6.22 -30.81 39.33
N ALA A 270 6.22 -32.08 38.94
CA ALA A 270 5.01 -32.88 38.81
C ALA A 270 5.23 -34.33 39.28
N ALA A 271 4.16 -34.95 39.76
CA ALA A 271 4.16 -36.38 40.10
C ALA A 271 3.94 -37.22 38.83
N SER A 272 4.90 -38.09 38.50
CA SER A 272 4.81 -39.00 37.34
C SER A 272 3.67 -40.04 37.49
N SER A 273 3.12 -40.22 38.69
CA SER A 273 1.96 -41.08 38.94
C SER A 273 0.64 -40.54 38.37
N ARG A 274 0.53 -39.22 38.14
CA ARG A 274 -0.66 -38.59 37.56
C ARG A 274 -0.59 -38.54 36.04
N VAL A 275 0.61 -38.32 35.52
CA VAL A 275 0.93 -38.29 34.09
C VAL A 275 2.25 -39.03 33.95
N ALA A 276 2.25 -40.18 33.27
CA ALA A 276 3.43 -41.02 33.15
C ALA A 276 4.45 -40.41 32.17
N PHE A 277 5.21 -39.39 32.62
CA PHE A 277 6.20 -38.69 31.79
C PHE A 277 7.64 -39.14 32.05
N CYS A 278 7.94 -39.59 33.27
CA CYS A 278 9.29 -39.98 33.68
C CYS A 278 9.30 -41.46 34.09
N ALA A 279 10.17 -42.24 33.44
CA ALA A 279 10.39 -43.65 33.70
C ALA A 279 11.27 -43.90 34.94
N THR A 280 12.24 -43.01 35.19
CA THR A 280 13.21 -43.16 36.27
C THR A 280 13.46 -41.82 36.95
N ILE A 281 13.00 -41.71 38.20
CA ILE A 281 13.22 -40.54 39.05
C ILE A 281 14.39 -40.84 39.99
N THR A 282 15.37 -39.95 40.04
CA THR A 282 16.52 -40.01 40.95
C THR A 282 16.62 -38.69 41.70
N SER A 283 16.37 -38.72 43.01
CA SER A 283 16.51 -37.54 43.89
C SER A 283 15.79 -36.29 43.39
N GLY A 284 14.57 -36.45 42.87
CA GLY A 284 13.74 -35.36 42.38
C GLY A 284 14.03 -34.91 40.93
N ALA A 285 14.98 -35.53 40.24
CA ALA A 285 15.23 -35.31 38.81
C ALA A 285 14.83 -36.54 37.99
N CYS A 286 14.43 -36.35 36.74
CA CYS A 286 14.24 -37.44 35.80
C CYS A 286 15.56 -37.81 35.12
N THR A 287 15.85 -39.11 35.00
CA THR A 287 17.04 -39.62 34.28
C THR A 287 16.67 -40.43 33.03
N LYS A 288 15.39 -40.78 32.87
CA LYS A 288 14.85 -41.42 31.68
C LYS A 288 13.40 -41.04 31.49
N CYS A 289 13.08 -40.41 30.37
CA CYS A 289 11.71 -40.03 30.03
C CYS A 289 10.94 -41.18 29.36
N ASN A 290 9.62 -41.15 29.48
CA ASN A 290 8.73 -42.03 28.74
C ASN A 290 8.55 -41.53 27.30
N GLU A 291 7.91 -42.36 26.47
CA GLU A 291 7.55 -42.00 25.09
C GLU A 291 6.67 -40.74 25.05
N GLY A 292 6.86 -39.91 24.03
CA GLY A 292 6.21 -38.60 23.90
C GLY A 292 6.92 -37.44 24.63
N TYR A 293 8.02 -37.74 25.32
CA TYR A 293 8.85 -36.74 25.99
C TYR A 293 10.32 -36.90 25.59
N PHE A 294 11.12 -35.85 25.79
CA PHE A 294 12.58 -35.94 25.72
C PHE A 294 13.24 -35.43 26.99
N LEU A 295 14.37 -36.05 27.34
CA LEU A 295 15.17 -35.68 28.49
C LEU A 295 16.05 -34.46 28.18
N LYS A 296 16.02 -33.46 29.06
CA LYS A 296 16.94 -32.32 29.07
C LYS A 296 17.18 -31.87 30.51
N ASP A 297 18.42 -31.69 30.94
CA ASP A 297 18.77 -31.08 32.23
C ASP A 297 17.93 -31.57 33.45
N GLY A 298 17.72 -32.88 33.56
CA GLY A 298 16.97 -33.49 34.68
C GLY A 298 15.44 -33.40 34.60
N GLY A 299 14.88 -32.88 33.51
CA GLY A 299 13.44 -32.82 33.26
C GLY A 299 13.01 -33.51 31.96
N CYS A 300 11.71 -33.80 31.87
CA CYS A 300 11.08 -34.29 30.64
C CYS A 300 10.22 -33.22 29.99
N TYR A 301 10.39 -33.04 28.68
CA TYR A 301 9.78 -31.96 27.92
C TYR A 301 9.03 -32.51 26.71
N GLN A 302 7.96 -31.81 26.34
CA GLN A 302 7.17 -32.12 25.14
C GLN A 302 7.56 -31.21 23.97
N THR A 303 7.45 -31.71 22.74
CA THR A 303 7.84 -30.98 21.52
C THR A 303 6.76 -30.02 21.01
N ASP A 304 5.52 -30.14 21.49
CA ASP A 304 4.35 -29.37 21.06
C ASP A 304 4.12 -28.08 21.86
N ARG A 305 4.89 -27.85 22.92
CA ARG A 305 4.66 -26.77 23.88
C ARG A 305 5.94 -26.23 24.50
N GLN A 306 5.85 -25.05 25.10
CA GLN A 306 6.94 -24.44 25.83
C GLN A 306 7.24 -25.22 27.13
N PRO A 307 8.52 -25.30 27.54
CA PRO A 307 9.70 -24.81 26.81
C PRO A 307 10.25 -25.82 25.79
N GLY A 308 9.76 -27.05 25.78
CA GLY A 308 10.37 -28.14 25.01
C GLY A 308 10.41 -27.89 23.50
N LYS A 309 9.40 -27.22 22.95
CA LYS A 309 9.35 -26.83 21.53
C LYS A 309 10.52 -25.94 21.07
N GLN A 310 11.20 -25.25 21.99
CA GLN A 310 12.41 -24.47 21.69
C GLN A 310 13.66 -25.33 21.52
N VAL A 311 13.64 -26.56 22.04
CA VAL A 311 14.80 -27.46 22.04
C VAL A 311 14.63 -28.52 20.96
N CYS A 312 13.44 -29.12 20.88
CA CYS A 312 13.21 -30.33 20.11
C CYS A 312 11.90 -30.25 19.33
N SER A 313 11.98 -30.61 18.05
CA SER A 313 10.81 -30.71 17.15
C SER A 313 10.31 -32.15 17.02
N SER A 314 11.19 -33.15 17.23
CA SER A 314 10.82 -34.57 17.20
C SER A 314 11.60 -35.36 18.25
N ALA A 315 10.88 -36.13 19.07
CA ALA A 315 11.41 -36.94 20.14
C ALA A 315 10.97 -38.40 19.99
N GLN A 316 11.85 -39.33 20.34
CA GLN A 316 11.60 -40.77 20.31
C GLN A 316 12.40 -41.46 21.42
N GLY A 317 11.80 -42.44 22.08
CA GLY A 317 12.48 -43.24 23.10
C GLY A 317 12.95 -42.42 24.31
N GLY A 318 12.27 -41.33 24.63
CA GLY A 318 12.66 -40.44 25.74
C GLY A 318 13.80 -39.45 25.41
N THR A 319 14.22 -39.36 24.14
CA THR A 319 15.33 -38.50 23.71
C THR A 319 14.96 -37.66 22.50
N CYS A 320 15.60 -36.48 22.36
CA CYS A 320 15.40 -35.65 21.19
C CYS A 320 16.09 -36.29 19.98
N GLN A 321 15.40 -36.32 18.83
CA GLN A 321 15.93 -36.82 17.56
C GLN A 321 16.24 -35.67 16.61
N THR A 322 15.31 -34.72 16.49
CA THR A 322 15.48 -33.52 15.67
C THR A 322 15.30 -32.28 16.53
N CYS A 323 16.30 -31.42 16.48
CA CYS A 323 16.34 -30.18 17.23
C CYS A 323 15.39 -29.14 16.63
N ALA A 324 14.90 -28.21 17.44
CA ALA A 324 14.03 -27.13 16.98
C ALA A 324 14.71 -26.23 15.94
N ASN A 325 16.04 -26.13 15.98
CA ASN A 325 16.85 -25.41 14.99
C ASN A 325 17.14 -26.21 13.70
N GLY A 326 16.51 -27.37 13.52
CA GLY A 326 16.60 -28.19 12.31
C GLY A 326 17.80 -29.13 12.23
N LEU A 327 18.71 -29.13 13.22
CA LEU A 327 19.81 -30.08 13.32
C LEU A 327 19.33 -31.46 13.79
N GLN A 328 20.10 -32.50 13.47
CA GLN A 328 19.93 -33.82 14.07
C GLN A 328 20.59 -33.83 15.45
N ALA A 329 19.88 -34.36 16.44
CA ALA A 329 20.40 -34.48 17.79
C ALA A 329 21.46 -35.59 17.87
N GLN A 330 22.52 -35.35 18.63
CA GLN A 330 23.56 -36.35 18.90
C GLN A 330 23.35 -36.90 20.31
N GLY A 331 22.86 -38.12 20.41
CA GLY A 331 22.57 -38.75 21.71
C GLY A 331 21.53 -37.96 22.54
N GLY A 332 20.60 -37.27 21.88
CA GLY A 332 19.60 -36.41 22.54
C GLY A 332 20.04 -34.97 22.77
N ALA A 333 21.31 -34.63 22.56
CA ALA A 333 21.82 -33.27 22.67
C ALA A 333 21.71 -32.51 21.34
N CYS A 334 21.34 -31.23 21.44
CA CYS A 334 21.20 -30.33 20.30
C CYS A 334 22.36 -29.35 20.23
N GLY A 335 23.06 -29.33 19.09
CA GLY A 335 24.04 -28.28 18.79
C GLY A 335 23.35 -26.94 18.50
N GLU A 336 24.12 -25.86 18.54
CA GLU A 336 23.61 -24.51 18.27
C GLU A 336 23.98 -24.04 16.85
N CYS A 337 23.10 -23.27 16.24
CA CYS A 337 23.39 -22.61 14.98
C CYS A 337 24.24 -21.35 15.22
N HIS A 338 24.84 -20.81 14.16
CA HIS A 338 25.43 -19.48 14.24
C HIS A 338 24.37 -18.44 14.65
N SER A 339 24.76 -17.41 15.39
CA SER A 339 23.85 -16.40 15.99
C SER A 339 22.94 -15.66 14.99
N THR A 340 23.31 -15.66 13.70
CA THR A 340 22.52 -15.05 12.61
C THR A 340 21.47 -16.01 12.02
N CYS A 341 21.50 -17.29 12.37
CA CYS A 341 20.58 -18.31 11.88
C CYS A 341 19.51 -18.61 12.93
N ALA A 342 18.26 -18.78 12.50
CA ALA A 342 17.22 -19.41 13.32
C ALA A 342 17.28 -20.95 13.18
N THR A 343 17.52 -21.44 11.97
CA THR A 343 17.75 -22.87 11.70
C THR A 343 18.98 -23.04 10.80
N CYS A 344 19.64 -24.19 10.86
CA CYS A 344 20.86 -24.43 10.10
C CYS A 344 21.02 -25.88 9.64
N SER A 345 21.85 -26.11 8.63
CA SER A 345 22.27 -27.45 8.21
C SER A 345 23.53 -27.93 8.93
N THR A 346 24.28 -27.01 9.54
CA THR A 346 25.55 -27.29 10.22
C THR A 346 25.68 -26.38 11.43
N ALA A 347 25.99 -26.96 12.58
CA ALA A 347 26.14 -26.22 13.83
C ALA A 347 27.27 -25.17 13.71
N GLY A 348 27.02 -23.97 14.24
CA GLY A 348 28.00 -22.87 14.32
C GLY A 348 28.46 -22.24 13.00
N ASP A 349 28.12 -22.79 11.82
CA ASP A 349 28.59 -22.26 10.53
C ASP A 349 27.67 -21.14 10.01
N PRO A 350 28.17 -19.89 9.87
CA PRO A 350 27.38 -18.76 9.38
C PRO A 350 26.90 -18.90 7.93
N ASN A 351 27.53 -19.74 7.12
CA ASN A 351 27.16 -19.95 5.71
C ASN A 351 26.15 -21.10 5.53
N LYS A 352 25.70 -21.70 6.63
CA LYS A 352 24.84 -22.88 6.63
C LYS A 352 23.49 -22.61 7.30
N CYS A 353 23.04 -21.36 7.32
CA CYS A 353 21.70 -21.01 7.78
C CYS A 353 20.65 -21.51 6.78
N LYS A 354 19.65 -22.25 7.26
CA LYS A 354 18.45 -22.58 6.47
C LYS A 354 17.45 -21.44 6.57
N THR A 355 17.17 -20.96 7.77
CA THR A 355 16.38 -19.75 8.04
C THR A 355 17.17 -18.76 8.88
N CYS A 356 16.83 -17.49 8.78
CA CYS A 356 17.54 -16.41 9.47
C CYS A 356 16.90 -16.06 10.81
N ALA A 357 17.73 -15.61 11.75
CA ALA A 357 17.27 -15.04 13.01
C ALA A 357 16.50 -13.73 12.75
N THR A 358 15.64 -13.32 13.68
CA THR A 358 14.89 -12.07 13.60
C THR A 358 15.80 -10.88 13.30
N GLY A 359 15.42 -10.05 12.32
CA GLY A 359 16.22 -8.92 11.84
C GLY A 359 17.32 -9.28 10.82
N TYR A 360 17.36 -10.53 10.38
CA TYR A 360 18.22 -10.99 9.30
C TYR A 360 17.42 -11.62 8.17
N TYR A 361 17.97 -11.58 6.95
CA TYR A 361 17.39 -12.16 5.75
C TYR A 361 18.45 -12.90 4.92
N LYS A 362 18.01 -13.74 3.98
CA LYS A 362 18.89 -14.49 3.07
C LYS A 362 18.64 -14.05 1.63
N GLU A 363 19.64 -13.54 0.93
CA GLU A 363 19.52 -13.17 -0.49
C GLU A 363 19.23 -14.41 -1.35
N ASN A 364 18.19 -14.34 -2.20
CA ASN A 364 17.79 -15.41 -3.12
C ASN A 364 17.55 -16.77 -2.48
N GLY A 365 17.38 -16.82 -1.16
CA GLY A 365 17.28 -18.08 -0.46
C GLY A 365 15.83 -18.46 -0.23
N ASP A 366 15.43 -19.60 -0.80
CA ASP A 366 14.32 -20.38 -0.27
C ASP A 366 14.77 -21.12 1.00
N ASP A 367 13.84 -21.69 1.77
CA ASP A 367 14.18 -22.44 2.99
C ASP A 367 14.89 -23.78 2.71
N THR A 368 15.07 -24.15 1.43
CA THR A 368 15.68 -25.42 1.02
C THR A 368 17.19 -25.31 0.84
N THR A 369 17.70 -24.11 0.52
CA THR A 369 19.12 -23.88 0.26
C THR A 369 19.78 -23.16 1.43
N ALA A 370 20.80 -23.80 2.03
CA ALA A 370 21.57 -23.18 3.12
C ALA A 370 22.43 -22.01 2.61
N GLY A 371 22.53 -20.93 3.38
CA GLY A 371 23.30 -19.75 2.99
C GLY A 371 23.58 -18.79 4.16
N LEU A 372 24.21 -17.65 3.83
CA LEU A 372 24.53 -16.59 4.79
C LEU A 372 23.32 -15.68 5.04
N CYS A 373 23.07 -15.37 6.30
CA CYS A 373 22.06 -14.38 6.72
C CYS A 373 22.70 -13.00 6.90
N LYS A 374 22.09 -11.98 6.28
CA LYS A 374 22.52 -10.57 6.31
C LYS A 374 21.52 -9.74 7.12
N LYS A 375 21.95 -8.63 7.72
CA LYS A 375 21.05 -7.80 8.53
C LYS A 375 20.08 -7.02 7.66
N CYS A 376 18.83 -6.89 8.08
CA CYS A 376 17.83 -6.08 7.39
C CYS A 376 18.27 -4.62 7.22
N SER A 377 18.86 -4.04 8.27
CA SER A 377 19.32 -2.66 8.30
C SER A 377 20.48 -2.35 7.35
N GLU A 378 21.26 -3.37 6.94
CA GLU A 378 22.33 -3.21 5.94
C GLU A 378 21.76 -3.00 4.53
N LYS A 379 20.59 -3.58 4.23
CA LYS A 379 19.92 -3.44 2.94
C LYS A 379 18.95 -2.27 2.91
N ILE A 380 18.17 -2.10 3.98
CA ILE A 380 17.15 -1.08 4.13
C ILE A 380 17.41 -0.35 5.44
N SER A 381 17.98 0.85 5.35
CA SER A 381 18.28 1.66 6.54
C SER A 381 17.02 1.90 7.39
N GLY A 382 17.13 1.67 8.70
CA GLY A 382 16.00 1.77 9.64
C GLY A 382 15.03 0.58 9.62
N CYS A 383 15.34 -0.49 8.87
CA CYS A 383 14.51 -1.69 8.88
C CYS A 383 14.91 -2.64 10.01
N LYS A 384 13.95 -2.92 10.91
CA LYS A 384 14.10 -3.81 12.05
C LYS A 384 13.86 -5.27 11.67
N GLN A 385 12.80 -5.53 10.89
CA GLN A 385 12.45 -6.88 10.43
C GLN A 385 12.11 -6.85 8.94
N CYS A 386 12.59 -7.85 8.20
CA CYS A 386 12.45 -7.92 6.75
C CYS A 386 12.34 -9.36 6.26
N VAL A 387 11.82 -9.50 5.04
CA VAL A 387 11.75 -10.78 4.33
C VAL A 387 12.33 -10.64 2.93
N SER A 388 12.84 -11.76 2.41
CA SER A 388 13.24 -11.85 1.02
C SER A 388 12.01 -12.03 0.14
N SER A 389 11.93 -11.28 -0.95
CA SER A 389 10.91 -11.42 -1.98
C SER A 389 11.52 -11.97 -3.27
N SER A 390 10.67 -12.38 -4.21
CA SER A 390 11.11 -12.91 -5.50
C SER A 390 11.94 -11.86 -6.27
N GLY A 391 13.00 -12.33 -6.93
CA GLY A 391 13.89 -11.46 -7.73
C GLY A 391 14.94 -10.67 -6.94
N SER A 392 15.50 -11.25 -5.86
CA SER A 392 16.56 -10.62 -5.04
C SER A 392 16.18 -9.34 -4.28
N SER A 393 14.88 -9.02 -4.22
CA SER A 393 14.37 -7.86 -3.48
C SER A 393 14.18 -8.21 -2.00
N VAL A 394 14.38 -7.22 -1.13
CA VAL A 394 14.16 -7.35 0.32
C VAL A 394 13.07 -6.38 0.68
N ILE A 395 12.10 -6.85 1.45
CA ILE A 395 10.94 -6.06 1.85
C ILE A 395 11.02 -5.84 3.35
N CYS A 396 10.94 -4.58 3.77
CA CYS A 396 10.85 -4.25 5.18
C CYS A 396 9.43 -4.48 5.70
N LEU A 397 9.28 -5.20 6.81
CA LEU A 397 7.98 -5.48 7.44
C LEU A 397 7.76 -4.64 8.71
N GLU A 398 8.83 -4.25 9.38
CA GLU A 398 8.80 -3.39 10.56
C GLU A 398 10.00 -2.44 10.53
N SER A 399 9.75 -1.13 10.70
CA SER A 399 10.78 -0.10 10.81
C SER A 399 11.09 0.24 12.27
N GLU A 400 12.29 0.72 12.54
CA GLU A 400 12.61 1.33 13.83
C GLU A 400 11.72 2.57 14.04
N VAL A 401 11.18 2.75 15.25
CA VAL A 401 10.23 3.82 15.57
C VAL A 401 10.89 5.18 15.30
N GLY A 402 10.48 5.84 14.21
CA GLY A 402 11.03 7.16 13.81
C GLY A 402 11.11 7.43 12.31
N THR A 403 10.98 6.43 11.43
CA THR A 403 11.00 6.64 9.97
C THR A 403 9.80 5.96 9.30
N GLY A 404 8.63 6.59 9.44
CA GLY A 404 7.44 6.25 8.65
C GLY A 404 7.64 6.68 7.20
N GLY A 405 8.15 5.77 6.38
CA GLY A 405 8.27 5.93 4.94
C GLY A 405 8.54 4.59 4.30
N SER A 406 7.56 4.06 3.58
CA SER A 406 7.73 2.93 2.66
C SER A 406 8.92 3.24 1.75
N VAL A 407 10.04 2.55 1.95
CA VAL A 407 11.18 2.57 1.04
C VAL A 407 11.23 1.21 0.35
N ASN A 408 10.35 1.02 -0.64
CA ASN A 408 10.58 0.03 -1.69
C ASN A 408 11.79 0.50 -2.53
N LYS A 409 12.99 0.38 -1.95
CA LYS A 409 14.24 0.85 -2.55
C LYS A 409 14.86 -0.25 -3.39
N SER A 410 14.23 -0.52 -4.51
CA SER A 410 14.84 -1.27 -5.60
C SER A 410 15.85 -0.36 -6.31
N GLY A 411 17.07 -0.30 -5.75
CA GLY A 411 18.22 0.30 -6.42
C GLY A 411 18.49 1.78 -6.10
N LEU A 412 19.76 2.04 -5.80
CA LEU A 412 20.46 3.33 -5.67
C LEU A 412 20.17 4.21 -4.44
N SER A 413 21.27 4.48 -3.73
CA SER A 413 21.37 5.32 -2.55
C SER A 413 21.02 6.77 -2.87
N THR A 414 19.86 7.22 -2.42
CA THR A 414 19.47 8.65 -2.36
C THR A 414 20.17 9.44 -1.25
N GLY A 415 21.22 8.89 -0.63
CA GLY A 415 22.03 9.59 0.38
C GLY A 415 22.89 10.75 -0.14
N ALA A 416 22.73 11.16 -1.41
CA ALA A 416 23.48 12.26 -2.03
C ALA A 416 22.62 13.43 -2.55
N ILE A 417 21.27 13.38 -2.48
CA ILE A 417 20.40 14.33 -3.20
C ILE A 417 19.46 15.13 -2.26
N ALA A 418 19.86 15.31 -1.00
CA ALA A 418 19.19 16.25 -0.08
C ALA A 418 20.15 17.31 0.52
N GLY A 419 21.35 17.47 -0.06
CA GLY A 419 22.33 18.48 0.33
C GLY A 419 22.74 19.46 -0.78
N ILE A 420 22.25 19.27 -2.02
CA ILE A 420 22.68 20.08 -3.17
C ILE A 420 21.71 21.25 -3.43
N SER A 421 20.45 21.15 -3.02
CA SER A 421 19.44 22.20 -3.27
C SER A 421 19.68 23.48 -2.46
N VAL A 422 20.26 23.36 -1.26
CA VAL A 422 20.56 24.53 -0.41
C VAL A 422 21.90 25.16 -0.82
N ALA A 423 22.88 24.36 -1.25
CA ALA A 423 24.16 24.88 -1.73
C ALA A 423 24.00 25.70 -3.02
N VAL A 424 23.17 25.28 -3.97
CA VAL A 424 22.93 26.03 -5.20
C VAL A 424 22.18 27.35 -4.92
N VAL A 425 21.19 27.35 -4.02
CA VAL A 425 20.47 28.60 -3.66
C VAL A 425 21.39 29.58 -2.91
N VAL A 426 22.29 29.10 -2.05
CA VAL A 426 23.27 29.96 -1.37
C VAL A 426 24.33 30.49 -2.35
N VAL A 427 24.79 29.67 -3.29
CA VAL A 427 25.78 30.09 -4.30
C VAL A 427 25.17 31.07 -5.30
N VAL A 428 23.95 30.81 -5.79
CA VAL A 428 23.24 31.72 -6.71
C VAL A 428 22.81 32.99 -5.99
N GLY A 429 22.30 32.89 -4.75
CA GLY A 429 21.98 34.06 -3.92
C GLY A 429 23.19 34.91 -3.58
N GLY A 430 24.34 34.28 -3.28
CA GLY A 430 25.61 34.95 -3.06
C GLY A 430 26.17 35.63 -4.31
N LEU A 431 26.07 34.99 -5.48
CA LEU A 431 26.49 35.56 -6.77
C LEU A 431 25.63 36.77 -7.17
N VAL A 432 24.31 36.67 -7.02
CA VAL A 432 23.39 37.78 -7.32
C VAL A 432 23.61 38.94 -6.34
N GLY A 433 23.79 38.66 -5.04
CA GLY A 433 24.12 39.68 -4.05
C GLY A 433 25.45 40.38 -4.31
N PHE A 434 26.49 39.62 -4.68
CA PHE A 434 27.80 40.16 -5.02
C PHE A 434 27.77 41.00 -6.31
N LEU A 435 27.03 40.57 -7.33
CA LEU A 435 26.86 41.34 -8.57
C LEU A 435 26.08 42.64 -8.33
N CYS A 436 25.00 42.61 -7.55
CA CYS A 436 24.28 43.84 -7.16
C CYS A 436 25.17 44.79 -6.37
N TRP A 437 25.96 44.31 -5.41
CA TRP A 437 26.90 45.14 -4.67
C TRP A 437 28.00 45.73 -5.57
N TRP A 438 28.56 44.92 -6.47
CA TRP A 438 29.61 45.34 -7.39
C TRP A 438 29.13 46.44 -8.34
N PHE A 439 27.93 46.31 -8.92
CA PHE A 439 27.39 47.32 -9.83
C PHE A 439 26.92 48.59 -9.11
N VAL A 440 26.40 48.49 -7.88
CA VAL A 440 25.90 49.66 -7.14
C VAL A 440 27.02 50.43 -6.43
N CYS A 441 28.02 49.74 -5.87
CA CYS A 441 29.07 50.39 -5.07
C CYS A 441 30.34 50.75 -5.86
N ARG A 442 30.57 50.15 -7.04
CA ARG A 442 31.76 50.48 -7.86
C ARG A 442 31.53 51.67 -8.80
N GLY A 443 30.30 52.18 -8.92
CA GLY A 443 29.98 53.37 -9.71
C GLY A 443 30.20 54.71 -8.98
N LYS A 444 30.83 54.73 -7.81
CA LYS A 444 31.02 55.95 -7.01
C LYS A 444 32.40 56.10 -6.37
N ALA A 445 33.43 55.53 -7.00
CA ALA A 445 34.84 55.79 -6.70
C ALA A 445 35.54 56.36 -7.94
#